data_AF-A0A0S4JE88-F1
#
_entry.id   AF-A0A0S4JE88-F1
#
_cell.length_a   1.000
_cell.length_b   1.000
_cell.length_c   1.000
_cell.angle_alpha   90.00
_cell.angle_beta   90.00
_cell.angle_gamma   90.00
#
_symmetry.space_group_name_H-M   'P 1'
#
loop_
_entity.id
_entity.type
_entity.pdbx_description
1 polymer ?
#
loop_
_entity_poly.entity_id
_entity_poly.type
_entity_poly.pdbx_seq_one_letter_code
_entity_poly.pdbx_strand_id
1 'polypeptide(L)'
;MRRLLSQTWRTSLSRRISGVSSQGSSTLKSNQNIDDDFVLDGPSSISSSSSVFHSHPPQLGIVRDPVEQQIEQSRFGLPVETPRDGVAPPRDNSRALTTLDEINEKIAQYDAQREPNEQGAAQKSEFHEEAVEEMKSELPFDDEEFAETILKMEVEGALDETWQDKRRAHIEDVQEIVKILREMRVRDIAAIDVSQKTSSFDYIISGTCEGARHIHLASWAVSEADAKHRTTKNPRQKSDHLWEVVTVGRIVVNLMQDSYRTEVNLERKWAVTKSMDPLQFARAPVSEGRHSRAHGLWTLTINLQDLEDFEVDYCKDVLLAQR
;
A
#
# COMPACT_ATOMS: atom_id res chain seq x y z
N MET A 1 32.12 30.85 -34.14
CA MET A 1 31.49 30.50 -32.86
C MET A 1 30.50 29.35 -33.05
N ARG A 2 31.01 28.12 -32.96
CA ARG A 2 30.30 26.83 -32.82
C ARG A 2 31.39 25.75 -32.94
N ARG A 3 31.79 25.14 -31.82
CA ARG A 3 32.71 23.99 -31.80
C ARG A 3 31.98 22.84 -31.13
N LEU A 4 31.67 21.82 -31.94
CA LEU A 4 31.29 20.48 -31.52
C LEU A 4 32.54 19.79 -30.97
N LEU A 5 32.49 19.31 -29.73
CA LEU A 5 33.47 18.41 -29.14
C LEU A 5 32.76 17.11 -28.81
N SER A 6 32.90 16.13 -29.69
CA SER A 6 32.63 14.73 -29.43
C SER A 6 33.83 14.14 -28.68
N GLN A 7 33.64 13.65 -27.45
CA GLN A 7 34.62 12.79 -26.79
C GLN A 7 34.02 11.43 -26.48
N THR A 8 34.77 10.45 -26.96
CA THR A 8 34.62 9.01 -26.85
C THR A 8 34.97 8.54 -25.45
N TRP A 9 34.24 7.55 -24.93
CA TRP A 9 34.70 6.76 -23.78
C TRP A 9 34.77 5.28 -24.15
N ARG A 10 35.97 4.73 -23.90
CA ARG A 10 36.41 3.37 -24.15
C ARG A 10 35.84 2.44 -23.09
N THR A 11 35.30 1.30 -23.51
CA THR A 11 35.08 0.14 -22.63
C THR A 11 36.29 -0.78 -22.70
N SER A 12 36.94 -0.99 -21.55
CA SER A 12 37.90 -2.06 -21.31
C SER A 12 37.81 -2.43 -19.84
N LEU A 13 37.38 -3.66 -19.53
CA LEU A 13 38.21 -4.58 -18.75
C LEU A 13 37.61 -5.98 -18.71
N SER A 14 38.47 -6.91 -19.11
CA SER A 14 38.34 -8.36 -19.04
C SER A 14 38.97 -8.87 -17.73
N ARG A 15 38.36 -9.88 -17.11
CA ARG A 15 38.94 -11.09 -16.46
C ARG A 15 37.86 -11.74 -15.60
N ARG A 16 37.36 -12.96 -15.85
CA ARG A 16 37.98 -14.30 -15.98
C ARG A 16 38.39 -14.88 -14.62
N ILE A 17 37.55 -15.78 -14.09
CA ILE A 17 37.99 -16.96 -13.32
C ILE A 17 37.09 -18.15 -13.71
N SER A 18 37.74 -19.20 -14.21
CA SER A 18 37.32 -20.59 -14.44
C SER A 18 36.71 -21.23 -13.19
N GLY A 19 35.73 -22.13 -13.20
CA GLY A 19 35.53 -23.27 -14.09
C GLY A 19 36.15 -24.52 -13.45
N VAL A 20 35.35 -25.33 -12.76
CA VAL A 20 35.59 -26.79 -12.59
C VAL A 20 34.22 -27.48 -12.52
N SER A 21 33.99 -28.35 -13.49
CA SER A 21 32.93 -29.34 -13.57
C SER A 21 33.43 -30.69 -13.06
N SER A 22 32.58 -31.46 -12.39
CA SER A 22 32.62 -32.92 -12.52
C SER A 22 31.21 -33.51 -12.33
N GLN A 23 30.83 -34.33 -13.30
CA GLN A 23 29.68 -35.23 -13.25
C GLN A 23 30.02 -36.49 -12.45
N GLY A 24 28.99 -37.20 -11.97
CA GLY A 24 29.03 -38.66 -11.89
C GLY A 24 28.41 -39.31 -10.65
N SER A 25 27.14 -39.71 -10.77
CA SER A 25 26.56 -41.01 -10.36
C SER A 25 26.96 -41.65 -9.02
N SER A 26 25.98 -41.91 -8.14
CA SER A 26 25.48 -43.28 -7.88
C SER A 26 24.48 -43.38 -6.70
N THR A 27 23.39 -44.08 -7.00
CA THR A 27 22.56 -44.99 -6.19
C THR A 27 22.83 -45.24 -4.70
N LEU A 28 21.71 -45.18 -3.96
CA LEU A 28 21.16 -46.17 -2.99
C LEU A 28 21.79 -46.37 -1.59
N LYS A 29 20.85 -46.35 -0.63
CA LYS A 29 20.76 -47.07 0.65
C LYS A 29 21.44 -46.47 1.88
N SER A 30 20.58 -46.12 2.83
CA SER A 30 20.37 -46.81 4.12
C SER A 30 20.30 -45.83 5.28
N ASN A 31 19.16 -45.90 5.98
CA ASN A 31 18.99 -45.46 7.35
C ASN A 31 20.19 -45.92 8.17
N GLN A 32 20.94 -44.97 8.71
CA GLN A 32 21.75 -45.21 9.88
C GLN A 32 21.31 -44.22 10.95
N ASN A 33 20.71 -44.79 12.00
CA ASN A 33 20.72 -44.22 13.33
C ASN A 33 22.15 -43.76 13.60
N ILE A 34 22.32 -42.45 13.76
CA ILE A 34 23.51 -41.92 14.42
C ILE A 34 23.22 -42.09 15.90
N ASP A 35 23.55 -43.27 16.39
CA ASP A 35 23.78 -43.51 17.80
C ASP A 35 24.94 -42.59 18.22
N ASP A 36 24.74 -41.87 19.32
CA ASP A 36 25.75 -41.00 19.91
C ASP A 36 27.05 -41.78 20.19
N ASP A 37 28.05 -41.60 19.34
CA ASP A 37 29.45 -42.00 19.57
C ASP A 37 30.08 -41.12 20.67
N PHE A 38 29.52 -41.17 21.87
CA PHE A 38 30.18 -40.67 23.07
C PHE A 38 30.86 -41.86 23.76
N VAL A 39 32.19 -41.90 23.64
CA VAL A 39 33.02 -42.80 24.44
C VAL A 39 32.74 -42.49 25.91
N LEU A 40 32.19 -43.46 26.63
CA LEU A 40 32.01 -43.40 28.09
C LEU A 40 33.38 -43.17 28.74
N ASP A 41 33.54 -42.01 29.37
CA ASP A 41 34.67 -41.74 30.26
C ASP A 41 34.76 -42.86 31.30
N GLY A 42 35.87 -43.61 31.25
CA GLY A 42 36.14 -44.72 32.14
C GLY A 42 36.30 -44.27 33.60
N PRO A 43 36.25 -45.21 34.56
CA PRO A 43 36.36 -44.90 35.97
C PRO A 43 37.79 -44.45 36.30
N SER A 44 38.00 -43.14 36.46
CA SER A 44 39.21 -42.61 37.08
C SER A 44 38.92 -42.18 38.51
N SER A 45 39.82 -42.64 39.37
CA SER A 45 39.93 -42.42 40.81
C SER A 45 39.85 -40.96 41.23
N ILE A 46 39.00 -40.69 42.24
CA ILE A 46 39.08 -39.66 43.29
C ILE A 46 39.73 -38.34 42.85
N SER A 47 38.92 -37.44 42.31
CA SER A 47 39.10 -36.00 42.49
C SER A 47 38.05 -35.52 43.51
N SER A 48 38.50 -35.11 44.69
CA SER A 48 37.67 -34.48 45.71
C SER A 48 37.41 -33.03 45.34
N SER A 49 36.53 -32.82 44.37
CA SER A 49 35.77 -31.58 44.22
C SER A 49 34.33 -31.95 43.94
N SER A 50 33.43 -31.51 44.83
CA SER A 50 31.99 -31.76 44.74
C SER A 50 31.42 -31.16 43.46
N SER A 51 31.33 -31.96 42.40
CA SER A 51 30.55 -31.64 41.20
C SER A 51 29.07 -31.77 41.56
N VAL A 52 28.53 -30.68 42.10
CA VAL A 52 27.09 -30.47 42.20
C VAL A 52 26.51 -30.67 40.81
N PHE A 53 25.54 -31.57 40.68
CA PHE A 53 24.69 -31.79 39.50
C PHE A 53 24.32 -30.45 38.84
N HIS A 54 25.10 -30.03 37.85
CA HIS A 54 24.71 -29.00 36.91
C HIS A 54 24.27 -29.76 35.68
N SER A 55 22.95 -29.97 35.57
CA SER A 55 22.30 -30.23 34.28
C SER A 55 22.66 -29.06 33.36
N HIS A 56 23.75 -29.21 32.62
CA HIS A 56 24.42 -28.21 31.77
C HIS A 56 24.43 -26.77 32.34
N PRO A 57 25.58 -26.19 32.73
CA PRO A 57 25.62 -24.74 32.94
C PRO A 57 25.06 -24.09 31.67
N PRO A 58 24.13 -23.11 31.76
CA PRO A 58 23.57 -22.48 30.57
C PRO A 58 24.76 -22.04 29.73
N GLN A 59 24.88 -22.56 28.51
CA GLN A 59 25.98 -22.25 27.60
C GLN A 59 25.88 -20.77 27.25
N LEU A 60 26.45 -19.93 28.11
CA LEU A 60 26.54 -18.49 27.92
C LEU A 60 27.37 -18.26 26.65
N GLY A 61 26.79 -17.59 25.67
CA GLY A 61 27.47 -17.22 24.43
C GLY A 61 27.14 -18.05 23.20
N ILE A 62 26.27 -19.07 23.30
CA ILE A 62 25.69 -19.69 22.10
C ILE A 62 24.44 -18.89 21.71
N VAL A 63 24.55 -18.08 20.67
CA VAL A 63 23.39 -17.47 20.01
C VAL A 63 22.77 -18.55 19.14
N ARG A 64 21.58 -19.02 19.53
CA ARG A 64 20.76 -19.89 18.68
C ARG A 64 19.84 -18.98 17.88
N ASP A 65 20.13 -18.81 16.60
CA ASP A 65 19.19 -18.15 15.71
C ASP A 65 17.97 -19.07 15.54
N PRO A 66 16.75 -18.61 15.83
CA PRO A 66 15.55 -19.40 15.58
C PRO A 66 15.46 -19.69 14.08
N VAL A 67 15.14 -20.94 13.72
CA VAL A 67 14.95 -21.36 12.33
C VAL A 67 13.82 -20.52 11.74
N GLU A 68 14.17 -19.62 10.82
CA GLU A 68 13.22 -18.74 10.14
C GLU A 68 12.24 -19.59 9.32
N GLN A 69 11.02 -19.75 9.84
CA GLN A 69 9.88 -20.07 8.99
C GLN A 69 9.72 -18.91 8.01
N GLN A 70 9.34 -19.20 6.75
CA GLN A 70 9.13 -18.20 5.69
C GLN A 70 7.93 -17.30 6.02
N ILE A 71 8.07 -16.44 7.03
CA ILE A 71 7.11 -15.41 7.38
C ILE A 71 7.42 -14.21 6.50
N GLU A 72 6.41 -13.72 5.76
CA GLU A 72 6.54 -12.51 4.96
C GLU A 72 6.97 -11.34 5.88
N GLN A 73 8.07 -10.68 5.52
CA GLN A 73 8.64 -9.58 6.29
C GLN A 73 8.28 -8.25 5.63
N SER A 74 7.90 -7.26 6.43
CA SER A 74 7.67 -5.89 5.97
C SER A 74 8.98 -5.20 5.58
N ARG A 75 8.91 -3.93 5.14
CA ARG A 75 10.10 -3.13 4.81
C ARG A 75 11.06 -2.97 5.99
N PHE A 76 10.57 -2.92 7.22
CA PHE A 76 11.46 -2.84 8.39
C PHE A 76 11.96 -4.21 8.90
N GLY A 77 11.59 -5.31 8.24
CA GLY A 77 11.92 -6.66 8.68
C GLY A 77 11.00 -7.17 9.80
N LEU A 78 9.80 -6.61 9.91
CA LEU A 78 8.80 -7.04 10.89
C LEU A 78 7.97 -8.19 10.32
N PRO A 79 7.60 -9.20 11.11
CA PRO A 79 6.71 -10.25 10.66
C PRO A 79 5.33 -9.67 10.35
N VAL A 80 4.81 -9.92 9.16
CA VAL A 80 3.47 -9.48 8.75
C VAL A 80 2.44 -10.50 9.24
N GLU A 81 1.46 -10.08 10.03
CA GLU A 81 0.44 -10.98 10.61
C GLU A 81 -0.59 -11.43 9.56
N THR A 82 -0.86 -10.58 8.56
CA THR A 82 -1.71 -10.87 7.41
C THR A 82 -0.86 -10.98 6.13
N PRO A 83 -0.31 -12.17 5.83
CA PRO A 83 0.42 -12.38 4.59
C PRO A 83 -0.52 -12.14 3.41
N ARG A 84 -0.03 -11.40 2.40
CA ARG A 84 -0.86 -11.02 1.24
C ARG A 84 -0.78 -12.03 0.10
N ASP A 85 -0.08 -13.15 0.28
CA ASP A 85 0.10 -14.26 -0.69
C ASP A 85 0.37 -13.80 -2.15
N GLY A 86 0.91 -12.59 -2.33
CA GLY A 86 1.13 -11.97 -3.63
C GLY A 86 -0.13 -11.61 -4.44
N VAL A 87 -1.33 -11.69 -3.86
CA VAL A 87 -2.60 -11.25 -4.45
C VAL A 87 -3.01 -9.94 -3.77
N ALA A 88 -3.01 -8.84 -4.54
CA ALA A 88 -3.48 -7.57 -4.00
C ALA A 88 -4.99 -7.66 -3.76
N PRO A 89 -5.50 -7.27 -2.58
CA PRO A 89 -6.93 -7.20 -2.37
C PRO A 89 -7.56 -6.22 -3.37
N PRO A 90 -8.78 -6.48 -3.86
CA PRO A 90 -9.51 -5.52 -4.68
C PRO A 90 -9.68 -4.21 -3.92
N ARG A 91 -9.94 -3.12 -4.65
CA ARG A 91 -10.24 -1.82 -4.02
C ARG A 91 -11.54 -1.96 -3.22
N ASP A 92 -11.60 -1.40 -2.01
CA ASP A 92 -12.81 -1.50 -1.17
C ASP A 92 -14.05 -0.89 -1.83
N ASN A 93 -13.86 0.08 -2.74
CA ASN A 93 -14.94 0.69 -3.51
C ASN A 93 -15.22 0.01 -4.86
N SER A 94 -14.58 -1.12 -5.12
CA SER A 94 -14.83 -1.90 -6.34
C SER A 94 -16.21 -2.56 -6.29
N ARG A 95 -16.83 -2.61 -7.46
CA ARG A 95 -18.11 -3.31 -7.70
C ARG A 95 -17.90 -4.68 -8.33
N ALA A 96 -16.65 -5.13 -8.43
CA ALA A 96 -16.31 -6.41 -9.04
C ALA A 96 -16.97 -7.56 -8.29
N LEU A 97 -17.65 -8.43 -9.04
CA LEU A 97 -18.26 -9.65 -8.51
C LEU A 97 -17.17 -10.71 -8.35
N THR A 98 -16.36 -10.60 -7.29
CA THR A 98 -15.14 -11.43 -7.15
C THR A 98 -15.37 -12.77 -6.47
N THR A 99 -16.52 -13.01 -5.82
CA THR A 99 -16.84 -14.35 -5.31
C THR A 99 -18.21 -14.83 -5.83
N LEU A 100 -18.22 -16.04 -6.41
CA LEU A 100 -19.45 -16.77 -6.76
C LEU A 100 -20.37 -16.93 -5.55
N ASP A 101 -19.79 -16.97 -4.35
CA ASP A 101 -20.51 -17.05 -3.08
C ASP A 101 -21.24 -15.74 -2.75
N GLU A 102 -20.65 -14.56 -2.96
CA GLU A 102 -21.35 -13.27 -2.79
C GLU A 102 -22.46 -13.07 -3.82
N ILE A 103 -22.26 -13.55 -5.05
CA ILE A 103 -23.31 -13.52 -6.09
C ILE A 103 -24.49 -14.39 -5.65
N ASN A 104 -24.22 -15.62 -5.21
CA ASN A 104 -25.25 -16.55 -4.76
C ASN A 104 -25.95 -16.08 -3.48
N GLU A 105 -25.23 -15.46 -2.54
CA GLU A 105 -25.80 -14.87 -1.32
C GLU A 105 -26.69 -13.66 -1.62
N LYS A 106 -26.26 -12.76 -2.53
CA LYS A 106 -27.07 -11.61 -2.94
C LYS A 106 -28.32 -12.04 -3.71
N ILE A 107 -28.21 -13.05 -4.59
CA ILE A 107 -29.36 -13.65 -5.28
C ILE A 107 -30.31 -14.29 -4.26
N ALA A 108 -29.78 -15.07 -3.32
CA ALA A 108 -30.58 -15.71 -2.27
C ALA A 108 -31.29 -14.71 -1.35
N GLN A 109 -30.67 -13.58 -1.01
CA GLN A 109 -31.30 -12.50 -0.25
C GLN A 109 -32.40 -11.80 -1.04
N TYR A 110 -32.22 -11.61 -2.35
CA TYR A 110 -33.22 -11.02 -3.23
C TYR A 110 -34.43 -11.96 -3.41
N ASP A 111 -34.18 -13.26 -3.51
CA ASP A 111 -35.24 -14.28 -3.58
C ASP A 111 -35.96 -14.46 -2.24
N ALA A 112 -35.29 -14.30 -1.10
CA ALA A 112 -35.89 -14.38 0.23
C ALA A 112 -36.80 -13.18 0.58
N GLN A 113 -36.60 -12.03 -0.04
CA GLN A 113 -37.46 -10.85 0.12
C GLN A 113 -38.69 -10.86 -0.80
N ARG A 114 -38.79 -11.86 -1.70
CA ARG A 114 -39.89 -12.01 -2.64
C ARG A 114 -40.97 -12.89 -2.01
N GLU A 115 -42.09 -12.28 -1.60
CA GLU A 115 -43.30 -13.01 -1.19
C GLU A 115 -43.66 -14.07 -2.27
N PRO A 116 -43.91 -15.34 -1.88
CA PRO A 116 -44.19 -16.41 -2.82
C PRO A 116 -45.56 -16.21 -3.44
N ASN A 117 -45.61 -15.56 -4.60
CA ASN A 117 -46.82 -15.54 -5.41
C ASN A 117 -46.96 -16.91 -6.09
N GLU A 118 -47.81 -17.76 -5.52
CA GLU A 118 -48.16 -19.10 -6.00
C GLU A 118 -48.89 -19.01 -7.35
N GLN A 119 -48.13 -18.91 -8.45
CA GLN A 119 -48.54 -19.33 -9.79
C GLN A 119 -47.35 -19.26 -10.76
N GLY A 120 -46.96 -20.42 -11.30
CA GLY A 120 -46.14 -20.50 -12.52
C GLY A 120 -44.67 -20.89 -12.33
N ALA A 121 -44.41 -22.03 -11.68
CA ALA A 121 -43.10 -22.68 -11.71
C ALA A 121 -42.96 -23.53 -13.00
N ALA A 122 -42.65 -22.88 -14.14
CA ALA A 122 -42.13 -23.58 -15.35
C ALA A 122 -41.62 -22.66 -16.48
N GLN A 123 -41.75 -21.33 -16.38
CA GLN A 123 -41.29 -20.40 -17.43
C GLN A 123 -40.73 -19.13 -16.78
N LYS A 124 -39.48 -19.12 -16.31
CA LYS A 124 -38.96 -17.95 -15.57
C LYS A 124 -37.43 -17.78 -15.57
N SER A 125 -36.78 -18.09 -16.69
CA SER A 125 -35.38 -17.69 -16.92
C SER A 125 -35.19 -16.74 -18.11
N GLU A 126 -36.20 -16.54 -18.97
CA GLU A 126 -36.10 -15.63 -20.12
C GLU A 126 -36.90 -14.32 -19.97
N PHE A 127 -37.85 -14.25 -19.03
CA PHE A 127 -38.78 -13.11 -18.92
C PHE A 127 -38.30 -11.95 -18.02
N HIS A 128 -37.16 -12.09 -17.34
CA HIS A 128 -36.69 -11.07 -16.38
C HIS A 128 -35.58 -10.16 -16.91
N GLU A 129 -34.94 -10.51 -18.03
CA GLU A 129 -34.06 -9.57 -18.75
C GLU A 129 -34.88 -8.53 -19.54
N GLU A 130 -35.98 -8.94 -20.19
CA GLU A 130 -36.79 -8.03 -21.02
C GLU A 130 -37.57 -6.96 -20.22
N ALA A 131 -37.99 -7.24 -18.97
CA ALA A 131 -38.74 -6.28 -18.17
C ALA A 131 -37.87 -5.18 -17.54
N VAL A 132 -36.55 -5.35 -17.50
CA VAL A 132 -35.59 -4.34 -17.01
C VAL A 132 -35.12 -3.43 -18.16
N GLU A 133 -35.18 -3.89 -19.42
CA GLU A 133 -34.85 -3.06 -20.60
C GLU A 133 -35.83 -1.89 -20.84
N GLU A 134 -37.08 -1.95 -20.35
CA GLU A 134 -38.08 -0.89 -20.57
C GLU A 134 -38.01 0.29 -19.58
N MET A 135 -37.16 0.21 -18.54
CA MET A 135 -36.81 1.36 -17.70
C MET A 135 -35.32 1.67 -17.85
N LYS A 136 -34.90 2.11 -19.04
CA LYS A 136 -33.60 2.79 -19.22
C LYS A 136 -33.64 4.13 -18.49
N SER A 137 -33.41 4.11 -17.19
CA SER A 137 -33.08 5.31 -16.44
C SER A 137 -31.66 5.71 -16.84
N GLU A 138 -31.54 6.87 -17.49
CA GLU A 138 -30.26 7.48 -17.87
C GLU A 138 -29.34 7.58 -16.63
N LEU A 139 -28.07 7.21 -16.79
CA LEU A 139 -27.09 7.33 -15.73
C LEU A 139 -26.82 8.83 -15.43
N PRO A 140 -26.59 9.21 -14.16
CA PRO A 140 -26.37 10.60 -13.76
C PRO A 140 -24.93 11.08 -14.07
N PHE A 141 -24.44 10.81 -15.28
CA PHE A 141 -23.12 11.22 -15.77
C PHE A 141 -23.25 11.95 -17.10
N ASP A 142 -22.23 12.73 -17.48
CA ASP A 142 -22.29 13.54 -18.70
C ASP A 142 -22.13 12.70 -19.97
N ASP A 143 -21.35 11.62 -19.90
CA ASP A 143 -21.15 10.65 -20.98
C ASP A 143 -21.73 9.29 -20.59
N GLU A 144 -22.94 9.00 -21.07
CA GLU A 144 -23.70 7.78 -20.74
C GLU A 144 -23.03 6.52 -21.31
N GLU A 145 -22.65 6.53 -22.59
CA GLU A 145 -22.03 5.37 -23.26
C GLU A 145 -20.71 5.00 -22.57
N PHE A 146 -19.93 6.01 -22.20
CA PHE A 146 -18.69 5.80 -21.47
C PHE A 146 -18.93 5.33 -20.03
N ALA A 147 -19.93 5.88 -19.34
CA ALA A 147 -20.29 5.45 -17.99
C ALA A 147 -20.78 3.99 -17.96
N GLU A 148 -21.61 3.56 -18.90
CA GLU A 148 -22.05 2.17 -19.06
C GLU A 148 -20.87 1.23 -19.31
N THR A 149 -19.96 1.64 -20.20
CA THR A 149 -18.76 0.86 -20.53
C THR A 149 -17.85 0.68 -19.31
N ILE A 150 -17.58 1.75 -18.56
CA ILE A 150 -16.78 1.68 -17.33
C ILE A 150 -17.47 0.80 -16.29
N LEU A 151 -18.78 0.98 -16.09
CA LEU A 151 -19.54 0.19 -15.12
C LEU A 151 -19.46 -1.30 -15.43
N LYS A 152 -19.62 -1.66 -16.71
CA LYS A 152 -19.46 -3.05 -17.18
C LYS A 152 -18.04 -3.58 -16.89
N MET A 153 -17.01 -2.82 -17.22
CA MET A 153 -15.61 -3.21 -16.95
C MET A 153 -15.30 -3.36 -15.46
N GLU A 154 -15.92 -2.54 -14.59
CA GLU A 154 -15.76 -2.64 -13.14
C GLU A 154 -16.45 -3.88 -12.57
N VAL A 155 -17.68 -4.17 -13.01
CA VAL A 155 -18.44 -5.36 -12.58
C VAL A 155 -17.75 -6.64 -13.04
N GLU A 156 -17.20 -6.65 -14.25
CA GLU A 156 -16.39 -7.75 -14.78
C GLU A 156 -15.05 -7.92 -14.04
N GLY A 157 -14.62 -6.94 -13.25
CA GLY A 157 -13.36 -6.99 -12.49
C GLY A 157 -12.10 -6.68 -13.31
N ALA A 158 -12.23 -6.41 -14.60
CA ALA A 158 -11.10 -6.10 -15.49
C ALA A 158 -10.30 -4.88 -15.00
N LEU A 159 -10.97 -3.86 -14.44
CA LEU A 159 -10.30 -2.70 -13.88
C LEU A 159 -9.43 -3.07 -12.68
N ASP A 160 -9.93 -3.89 -11.77
CA ASP A 160 -9.16 -4.29 -10.60
C ASP A 160 -7.96 -5.11 -11.03
N GLU A 161 -8.11 -6.08 -11.94
CA GLU A 161 -6.98 -6.84 -12.52
C GLU A 161 -5.88 -5.94 -13.08
N THR A 162 -6.25 -4.89 -13.82
CA THR A 162 -5.29 -3.94 -14.39
C THR A 162 -4.63 -3.04 -13.34
N TRP A 163 -5.32 -2.74 -12.24
CA TRP A 163 -4.87 -1.82 -11.20
C TRP A 163 -4.32 -2.53 -9.97
N GLN A 164 -4.24 -3.86 -9.95
CA GLN A 164 -3.67 -4.63 -8.84
C GLN A 164 -2.21 -4.25 -8.61
N ASP A 165 -1.97 -3.47 -7.57
CA ASP A 165 -0.63 -3.12 -7.15
C ASP A 165 -0.19 -4.01 -5.99
N LYS A 166 0.70 -4.94 -6.30
CA LYS A 166 1.29 -5.85 -5.30
C LYS A 166 2.20 -5.13 -4.31
N ARG A 167 2.60 -3.87 -4.60
CA ARG A 167 3.57 -3.12 -3.79
C ARG A 167 2.91 -2.27 -2.71
N ARG A 168 1.74 -2.66 -2.19
CA ARG A 168 1.05 -1.93 -1.13
C ARG A 168 1.85 -2.00 0.17
N ALA A 169 2.02 -0.86 0.84
CA ALA A 169 2.68 -0.76 2.12
C ALA A 169 1.98 -1.61 3.21
N HIS A 170 2.78 -2.01 4.17
CA HIS A 170 2.36 -2.78 5.34
C HIS A 170 1.99 -1.84 6.49
N ILE A 171 0.96 -2.20 7.26
CA ILE A 171 0.51 -1.37 8.39
C ILE A 171 1.52 -1.44 9.54
N GLU A 172 2.25 -2.54 9.64
CA GLU A 172 3.34 -2.78 10.58
C GLU A 172 4.43 -1.71 10.42
N ASP A 173 4.73 -1.30 9.17
CA ASP A 173 5.69 -0.25 8.90
C ASP A 173 5.22 1.12 9.42
N VAL A 174 3.92 1.40 9.29
CA VAL A 174 3.29 2.62 9.84
C VAL A 174 3.38 2.61 11.36
N GLN A 175 3.09 1.48 12.01
CA GLN A 175 3.15 1.35 13.47
C GLN A 175 4.57 1.60 14.01
N GLU A 176 5.59 1.08 13.34
CA GLU A 176 6.98 1.29 13.74
C GLU A 176 7.40 2.76 13.57
N ILE A 177 7.01 3.41 12.46
CA ILE A 177 7.25 4.85 12.28
C ILE A 177 6.55 5.65 13.38
N VAL A 178 5.29 5.33 13.69
CA VAL A 178 4.55 6.01 14.76
C VAL A 178 5.23 5.82 16.12
N LYS A 179 5.76 4.63 16.40
CA LYS A 179 6.53 4.35 17.62
C LYS A 179 7.79 5.21 17.70
N ILE A 180 8.57 5.31 16.63
CA ILE A 180 9.76 6.17 16.55
C ILE A 180 9.39 7.64 16.78
N LEU A 181 8.31 8.12 16.14
CA LEU A 181 7.83 9.49 16.31
C LEU A 181 7.37 9.77 17.76
N ARG A 182 6.74 8.79 18.42
CA ARG A 182 6.37 8.89 19.84
C ARG A 182 7.58 8.93 20.77
N GLU A 183 8.62 8.14 20.48
CA GLU A 183 9.90 8.17 21.21
C GLU A 183 10.57 9.56 21.09
N MET A 184 10.48 10.16 19.90
CA MET A 184 10.95 11.53 19.63
C MET A 184 10.05 12.63 20.21
N ARG A 185 8.94 12.28 20.89
CA ARG A 185 7.96 13.21 21.49
C ARG A 185 7.27 14.13 20.47
N VAL A 186 7.03 13.63 19.26
CA VAL A 186 6.18 14.30 18.27
C VAL A 186 4.73 14.28 18.77
N ARG A 187 4.03 15.42 18.62
CA ARG A 187 2.64 15.60 19.06
C ARG A 187 1.67 15.33 17.91
N ASP A 188 0.44 14.97 18.26
CA ASP A 188 -0.69 14.85 17.34
C ASP A 188 -0.38 14.01 16.10
N ILE A 189 0.12 12.79 16.30
CA ILE A 189 0.47 11.91 15.16
C ILE A 189 -0.82 11.36 14.55
N ALA A 190 -1.08 11.71 13.29
CA ALA A 190 -2.21 11.21 12.50
C ALA A 190 -1.68 10.36 11.35
N ALA A 191 -2.22 9.15 11.17
CA ALA A 191 -1.91 8.27 10.05
C ALA A 191 -3.18 8.03 9.24
N ILE A 192 -3.15 8.35 7.94
CA ILE A 192 -4.29 8.24 7.03
C ILE A 192 -3.93 7.25 5.92
N ASP A 193 -4.77 6.24 5.72
CA ASP A 193 -4.71 5.39 4.52
C ASP A 193 -5.27 6.16 3.32
N VAL A 194 -4.43 6.34 2.31
CA VAL A 194 -4.74 7.01 1.05
C VAL A 194 -4.56 6.09 -0.15
N SER A 195 -4.32 4.78 0.06
CA SER A 195 -4.05 3.82 -1.01
C SER A 195 -5.22 3.72 -2.01
N GLN A 196 -6.44 4.00 -1.56
CA GLN A 196 -7.64 4.02 -2.41
C GLN A 196 -7.89 5.38 -3.08
N LYS A 197 -7.23 6.44 -2.61
CA LYS A 197 -7.45 7.82 -3.07
C LYS A 197 -6.41 8.23 -4.11
N THR A 198 -5.18 7.75 -3.97
CA THR A 198 -4.07 8.05 -4.87
C THR A 198 -3.17 6.84 -5.08
N SER A 199 -2.58 6.71 -6.26
CA SER A 199 -1.63 5.64 -6.60
C SER A 199 -0.19 5.93 -6.17
N SER A 200 0.11 7.17 -5.75
CA SER A 200 1.49 7.57 -5.45
C SER A 200 1.98 7.07 -4.09
N PHE A 201 1.10 7.07 -3.10
CA PHE A 201 1.40 6.74 -1.72
C PHE A 201 0.24 5.96 -1.12
N ASP A 202 0.53 5.05 -0.19
CA ASP A 202 -0.49 4.26 0.49
C ASP A 202 -0.85 4.87 1.84
N TYR A 203 0.14 5.39 2.57
CA TYR A 203 -0.10 6.02 3.87
C TYR A 203 0.54 7.40 3.94
N ILE A 204 -0.19 8.33 4.54
CA ILE A 204 0.31 9.66 4.90
C ILE A 204 0.25 9.78 6.41
N ILE A 205 1.41 10.02 7.02
CA ILE A 205 1.58 10.28 8.44
C ILE A 205 1.87 11.77 8.59
N SER A 206 1.11 12.46 9.45
CA SER A 206 1.34 13.86 9.78
C SER A 206 1.62 14.00 11.28
N GLY A 207 2.63 14.78 11.64
CA GLY A 207 3.02 15.01 13.03
C GLY A 207 3.40 16.46 13.29
N THR A 208 3.09 16.94 14.51
CA THR A 208 3.43 18.29 14.98
C THR A 208 4.71 18.28 15.79
N CYS A 209 5.68 19.08 15.36
CA CYS A 209 6.93 19.34 16.05
C CYS A 209 6.96 20.78 16.61
N GLU A 210 7.76 20.99 17.67
CA GLU A 210 7.84 22.28 18.36
C GLU A 210 8.67 23.33 17.59
N GLY A 211 9.63 22.89 16.77
CA GLY A 211 10.42 23.81 15.95
C GLY A 211 11.37 23.10 14.99
N ALA A 212 12.07 23.88 14.17
CA ALA A 212 12.89 23.38 13.07
C ALA A 212 13.93 22.32 13.48
N ARG A 213 14.54 22.46 14.66
CA ARG A 213 15.52 21.46 15.16
C ARG A 213 14.85 20.13 15.48
N HIS A 214 13.67 20.17 16.10
CA HIS A 214 12.90 18.97 16.43
C HIS A 214 12.43 18.27 15.15
N ILE A 215 11.89 19.03 14.18
CA ILE A 215 11.48 18.50 12.86
C ILE A 215 12.61 17.65 12.24
N HIS A 216 13.82 18.19 12.21
CA HIS A 216 14.95 17.51 11.59
C HIS A 216 15.48 16.31 12.37
N LEU A 217 15.40 16.34 13.71
CA LEU A 217 15.77 15.17 14.51
C LEU A 217 14.77 14.03 14.29
N ALA A 218 13.48 14.34 14.25
CA ALA A 218 12.44 13.38 13.94
C ALA A 218 12.59 12.84 12.49
N SER A 219 12.85 13.71 11.52
CA SER A 219 13.07 13.30 10.13
C SER A 219 14.28 12.40 9.97
N TRP A 220 15.36 12.69 10.70
CA TRP A 220 16.56 11.87 10.75
C TRP A 220 16.28 10.51 11.37
N ALA A 221 15.59 10.45 12.51
CA ALA A 221 15.24 9.20 13.19
C ALA A 221 14.41 8.27 12.29
N VAL A 222 13.41 8.81 11.60
CA VAL A 222 12.61 8.06 10.61
C VAL A 222 13.47 7.56 9.45
N SER A 223 14.41 8.39 8.98
CA SER A 223 15.32 8.02 7.89
C SER A 223 16.34 6.97 8.29
N GLU A 224 16.78 6.97 9.54
CA GLU A 224 17.70 6.00 10.11
C GLU A 224 17.04 4.63 10.27
N ALA A 225 15.76 4.59 10.63
CA ALA A 225 14.98 3.37 10.60
C ALA A 225 14.86 2.77 9.18
N ASP A 226 14.77 3.61 8.14
CA ASP A 226 14.73 3.18 6.73
C ASP A 226 16.12 2.92 6.12
N ALA A 227 17.21 2.96 6.91
CA ALA A 227 18.57 2.90 6.39
C ALA A 227 18.89 1.61 5.59
N LYS A 228 18.17 0.51 5.83
CA LYS A 228 18.34 -0.75 5.08
C LYS A 228 17.94 -0.63 3.61
N HIS A 229 16.96 0.22 3.29
CA HIS A 229 16.35 0.29 1.95
C HIS A 229 16.56 1.63 1.26
N ARG A 230 17.27 2.57 1.90
CA ARG A 230 17.44 3.93 1.39
C ARG A 230 18.87 4.19 0.90
N THR A 231 18.98 4.59 -0.36
CA THR A 231 20.25 4.95 -1.01
C THR A 231 20.68 6.40 -0.75
N THR A 232 19.74 7.28 -0.40
CA THR A 232 19.99 8.73 -0.24
C THR A 232 19.74 9.22 1.18
N LYS A 233 20.73 9.89 1.76
CA LYS A 233 20.61 10.54 3.07
C LYS A 233 19.83 11.86 2.93
N ASN A 234 19.03 12.20 3.94
CA ASN A 234 18.40 13.52 4.00
C ASN A 234 19.45 14.64 3.82
N PRO A 235 19.16 15.69 3.05
CA PRO A 235 20.09 16.80 2.88
C PRO A 235 20.39 17.43 4.24
N ARG A 236 21.68 17.67 4.53
CA ARG A 236 22.10 18.33 5.79
C ARG A 236 21.65 19.79 5.85
N GLN A 237 21.45 20.41 4.70
CA GLN A 237 20.94 21.77 4.58
C GLN A 237 19.43 21.72 4.38
N LYS A 238 18.70 22.34 5.30
CA LYS A 238 17.24 22.44 5.24
C LYS A 238 16.84 23.46 4.19
N SER A 239 15.94 23.07 3.29
CA SER A 239 15.27 24.00 2.37
C SER A 239 14.17 24.78 3.08
N ASP A 240 13.48 24.14 4.03
CA ASP A 240 12.38 24.71 4.81
C ASP A 240 12.57 24.40 6.31
N HIS A 241 12.14 25.32 7.16
CA HIS A 241 12.22 25.24 8.61
C HIS A 241 10.88 24.88 9.25
N LEU A 242 9.77 25.08 8.54
CA LEU A 242 8.41 24.86 9.04
C LEU A 242 7.87 23.49 8.65
N TRP A 243 8.36 22.92 7.56
CA TRP A 243 7.90 21.66 7.01
C TRP A 243 9.05 20.81 6.48
N GLU A 244 9.05 19.53 6.83
CA GLU A 244 9.93 18.53 6.26
C GLU A 244 9.13 17.28 5.87
N VAL A 245 9.41 16.75 4.69
CA VAL A 245 8.78 15.54 4.16
C VAL A 245 9.81 14.43 4.08
N VAL A 246 9.51 13.31 4.70
CA VAL A 246 10.32 12.09 4.62
C VAL A 246 9.51 11.01 3.92
N THR A 247 10.09 10.43 2.86
CA THR A 247 9.48 9.32 2.14
C THR A 247 10.12 8.01 2.55
N VAL A 248 9.28 7.04 2.93
CA VAL A 248 9.68 5.68 3.31
C VAL A 248 8.90 4.72 2.41
N GLY A 249 9.49 4.34 1.27
CA GLY A 249 8.78 3.54 0.26
C GLY A 249 7.52 4.25 -0.24
N ARG A 250 6.33 3.71 0.10
CA ARG A 250 5.00 4.28 -0.21
C ARG A 250 4.34 5.01 0.95
N ILE A 251 5.06 5.19 2.05
CA ILE A 251 4.61 5.95 3.22
C ILE A 251 5.25 7.32 3.16
N VAL A 252 4.45 8.37 3.35
CA VAL A 252 4.92 9.75 3.46
C VAL A 252 4.77 10.21 4.89
N VAL A 253 5.83 10.78 5.46
CA VAL A 253 5.83 11.36 6.80
C VAL A 253 6.02 12.87 6.67
N ASN A 254 4.98 13.62 6.98
CA ASN A 254 4.96 15.07 7.03
C ASN A 254 5.20 15.54 8.47
N LEU A 255 6.33 16.22 8.69
CA LEU A 255 6.67 16.81 9.98
C LEU A 255 6.56 18.32 9.86
N MET A 256 5.64 18.91 10.61
CA MET A 256 5.28 20.32 10.49
C MET A 256 5.28 21.01 11.84
N GLN A 257 5.45 22.34 11.83
CA GLN A 257 5.10 23.17 12.98
C GLN A 257 3.57 23.35 13.05
N ASP A 258 3.06 23.54 14.26
CA ASP A 258 1.62 23.67 14.55
C ASP A 258 0.90 24.74 13.72
N SER A 259 1.53 25.91 13.56
CA SER A 259 0.98 27.01 12.75
C SER A 259 0.81 26.61 11.28
N TYR A 260 1.83 25.95 10.71
CA TYR A 260 1.81 25.53 9.31
C TYR A 260 0.86 24.36 9.08
N ARG A 261 0.76 23.44 10.04
CA ARG A 261 -0.20 22.33 9.98
C ARG A 261 -1.64 22.82 9.94
N THR A 262 -1.96 23.85 10.71
CA THR A 262 -3.30 24.46 10.74
C THR A 262 -3.63 25.17 9.43
N GLU A 263 -2.63 25.85 8.83
CA GLU A 263 -2.78 26.54 7.55
C GLU A 263 -3.03 25.57 6.39
N VAL A 264 -2.20 24.52 6.24
CA VAL A 264 -2.31 23.61 5.09
C VAL A 264 -3.41 22.54 5.29
N ASN A 265 -3.65 22.13 6.54
CA ASN A 265 -4.71 21.19 6.94
C ASN A 265 -4.84 19.94 6.03
N LEU A 266 -3.70 19.32 5.70
CA LEU A 266 -3.64 18.17 4.78
C LEU A 266 -4.45 16.98 5.28
N GLU A 267 -4.55 16.79 6.60
CA GLU A 267 -5.32 15.70 7.18
C GLU A 267 -6.80 15.79 6.84
N ARG A 268 -7.38 16.99 6.93
CA ARG A 268 -8.78 17.20 6.55
C ARG A 268 -8.98 16.95 5.06
N LYS A 269 -8.09 17.49 4.22
CA LYS A 269 -8.14 17.28 2.77
C LYS A 269 -8.13 15.79 2.41
N TRP A 270 -7.18 15.04 2.95
CA TRP A 270 -7.09 13.60 2.68
C TRP A 270 -8.18 12.79 3.34
N ALA A 271 -8.74 13.21 4.48
CA ALA A 271 -9.89 12.55 5.09
C ALA A 271 -11.17 12.73 4.25
N VAL A 272 -11.43 13.95 3.77
CA VAL A 272 -12.65 14.32 3.03
C VAL A 272 -12.63 13.81 1.59
N THR A 273 -11.46 13.74 0.95
CA THR A 273 -11.32 13.25 -0.43
C THR A 273 -11.89 11.84 -0.54
N LYS A 274 -12.77 11.60 -1.51
CA LYS A 274 -13.37 10.27 -1.74
C LYS A 274 -12.35 9.29 -2.31
N SER A 275 -12.64 7.99 -2.22
CA SER A 275 -11.87 6.96 -2.91
C SER A 275 -11.97 7.15 -4.43
N MET A 276 -10.96 6.68 -5.16
CA MET A 276 -10.90 6.75 -6.62
C MET A 276 -12.03 5.89 -7.23
N ASP A 277 -13.03 6.55 -7.77
CA ASP A 277 -14.14 5.92 -8.49
C ASP A 277 -13.93 6.11 -10.01
N PRO A 278 -13.79 5.02 -10.79
CA PRO A 278 -13.54 5.13 -12.23
C PRO A 278 -14.67 5.84 -12.98
N LEU A 279 -15.91 5.83 -12.45
CA LEU A 279 -17.04 6.55 -13.06
C LEU A 279 -16.87 8.07 -12.99
N GLN A 280 -15.98 8.59 -12.14
CA GLN A 280 -15.66 10.02 -12.11
C GLN A 280 -15.05 10.51 -13.43
N PHE A 281 -14.47 9.62 -14.25
CA PHE A 281 -13.94 9.97 -15.57
C PHE A 281 -15.03 10.20 -16.62
N ALA A 282 -16.27 9.75 -16.38
CA ALA A 282 -17.42 10.00 -17.27
C ALA A 282 -18.08 11.37 -17.06
N ARG A 283 -17.43 12.25 -16.30
CA ARG A 283 -17.86 13.63 -16.05
C ARG A 283 -17.23 14.59 -17.05
N ALA A 284 -17.88 15.73 -17.25
CA ALA A 284 -17.41 16.75 -18.16
C ALA A 284 -16.00 17.26 -17.77
N PRO A 285 -15.11 17.42 -18.75
CA PRO A 285 -13.77 17.95 -18.49
C PRO A 285 -13.83 19.39 -17.97
N VAL A 286 -13.03 19.68 -16.94
CA VAL A 286 -12.89 21.05 -16.40
C VAL A 286 -11.75 21.77 -17.11
N SER A 287 -12.02 22.99 -17.60
CA SER A 287 -11.01 23.86 -18.20
C SER A 287 -11.20 25.29 -17.73
N GLU A 288 -10.13 25.94 -17.29
CA GLU A 288 -10.14 27.37 -16.99
C GLU A 288 -10.08 28.15 -18.32
N GLY A 289 -11.24 28.52 -18.85
CA GLY A 289 -11.36 29.22 -20.13
C GLY A 289 -12.41 30.32 -20.08
N ARG A 290 -12.01 31.56 -20.39
CA ARG A 290 -12.96 32.67 -20.58
C ARG A 290 -13.50 32.63 -22.00
N HIS A 291 -14.65 31.98 -22.15
CA HIS A 291 -15.41 31.96 -23.40
C HIS A 291 -16.31 33.21 -23.52
N SER A 292 -16.86 33.47 -24.72
CA SER A 292 -17.73 34.64 -24.98
C SER A 292 -19.02 34.64 -24.16
N ARG A 293 -19.47 33.44 -23.76
CA ARG A 293 -20.41 33.20 -22.68
C ARG A 293 -19.67 32.37 -21.63
N ALA A 294 -19.95 32.56 -20.34
CA ALA A 294 -19.25 31.87 -19.24
C ALA A 294 -19.56 30.37 -19.13
N HIS A 295 -19.86 29.70 -20.26
CA HIS A 295 -20.18 28.28 -20.35
C HIS A 295 -19.43 27.69 -21.55
N GLY A 296 -18.69 26.60 -21.30
CA GLY A 296 -18.17 25.75 -22.37
C GLY A 296 -19.27 24.87 -22.94
N LEU A 297 -19.16 24.51 -24.23
CA LEU A 297 -20.12 23.59 -24.86
C LEU A 297 -19.91 22.14 -24.37
N TRP A 298 -18.66 21.78 -24.09
CA TRP A 298 -18.22 20.43 -23.68
C TRP A 298 -17.36 20.45 -22.42
N THR A 299 -17.12 21.62 -21.84
CA THR A 299 -16.22 21.80 -20.70
C THR A 299 -16.90 22.62 -19.61
N LEU A 300 -16.60 22.26 -18.36
CA LEU A 300 -17.00 23.03 -17.19
C LEU A 300 -15.95 24.10 -16.88
N THR A 301 -16.40 25.32 -16.61
CA THR A 301 -15.56 26.43 -16.16
C THR A 301 -15.82 26.68 -14.68
N ILE A 302 -14.95 26.16 -13.83
CA ILE A 302 -15.04 26.32 -12.37
C ILE A 302 -13.88 27.22 -11.91
N ASN A 303 -14.20 28.32 -11.23
CA ASN A 303 -13.20 29.16 -10.58
C ASN A 303 -13.04 28.72 -9.13
N LEU A 304 -11.86 28.20 -8.78
CA LEU A 304 -11.54 27.80 -7.41
C LEU A 304 -10.94 28.94 -6.58
N GLN A 305 -10.62 30.09 -7.18
CA GLN A 305 -10.00 31.22 -6.48
C GLN A 305 -10.96 31.94 -5.52
N ASP A 306 -12.26 31.80 -5.75
CA ASP A 306 -13.30 32.44 -4.93
C ASP A 306 -13.74 31.55 -3.75
N LEU A 307 -13.26 30.30 -3.69
CA LEU A 307 -13.60 29.32 -2.65
C LEU A 307 -12.47 29.22 -1.64
N GLU A 308 -12.82 29.09 -0.37
CA GLU A 308 -11.84 28.81 0.68
C GLU A 308 -11.34 27.35 0.58
N ASP A 309 -10.14 27.06 1.09
CA ASP A 309 -9.51 25.72 0.94
C ASP A 309 -10.43 24.59 1.43
N PHE A 310 -11.19 24.82 2.50
CA PHE A 310 -12.12 23.80 2.97
C PHE A 310 -13.33 23.62 2.07
N GLU A 311 -13.83 24.70 1.47
CA GLU A 311 -14.94 24.61 0.52
C GLU A 311 -14.50 23.85 -0.72
N VAL A 312 -13.28 24.08 -1.20
CA VAL A 312 -12.71 23.29 -2.31
C VAL A 312 -12.64 21.81 -1.93
N ASP A 313 -12.15 21.47 -0.74
CA ASP A 313 -12.02 20.07 -0.31
C ASP A 313 -13.38 19.34 -0.25
N TYR A 314 -14.44 20.00 0.23
CA TYR A 314 -15.79 19.39 0.34
C TYR A 314 -16.57 19.44 -0.98
N CYS A 315 -16.47 20.54 -1.70
CA CYS A 315 -17.33 20.82 -2.84
C CYS A 315 -16.73 20.32 -4.14
N LYS A 316 -15.43 19.98 -4.24
CA LYS A 316 -14.82 19.55 -5.51
C LYS A 316 -15.63 18.46 -6.22
N ASP A 317 -15.92 17.35 -5.54
CA ASP A 317 -16.66 16.23 -6.15
C ASP A 317 -18.14 16.56 -6.34
N VAL A 318 -18.69 17.50 -5.56
CA VAL A 318 -20.08 17.95 -5.66
C VAL A 318 -20.26 18.87 -6.86
N LEU A 319 -19.36 19.82 -7.07
CA LEU A 319 -19.35 20.73 -8.22
C LEU A 319 -19.15 19.99 -9.53
N LEU A 320 -18.36 18.92 -9.50
CA LEU A 320 -18.20 18.02 -10.64
C LEU A 320 -19.44 17.13 -10.87
N ALA A 321 -20.29 16.94 -9.87
CA ALA A 321 -21.50 16.11 -9.97
C ALA A 321 -22.75 16.92 -10.33
N GLN A 322 -22.77 18.20 -9.98
CA GLN A 322 -23.92 19.07 -10.15
C GLN A 322 -23.95 19.58 -11.59
N ARG A 323 -25.00 19.15 -12.30
CA ARG A 323 -25.41 19.65 -13.61
C ARG A 323 -26.54 20.67 -13.44
#